data_AF-J6UC97-F1
#
_entry.id   AF-J6UC97-F1
#
_cell.length_a   1.000
_cell.length_b   1.000
_cell.length_c   1.000
_cell.angle_alpha   90.00
_cell.angle_beta   90.00
_cell.angle_gamma   90.00
#
_symmetry.space_group_name_H-M   'P 1'
#
loop_
_entity.id
_entity.type
_entity.pdbx_description
1 polymer ?
#
loop_
_entity_poly.entity_id
_entity_poly.type
_entity_poly.pdbx_seq_one_letter_code
_entity_poly.pdbx_strand_id
1 'polypeptide(L)'
;MRIAALLDLAGAKARVVQMRAEAKDYLDLAALLEDSRIGLPTALAAASAMYGAEFNPQITLKALTYFDEGDLRKLPQAVKDRLASAVRAVDLDQLPVVTPEGGAS
;
A
#
# COMPACT_ATOMS: atom_id res chain seq x y z
N MET A 1 -0.85 -8.22 -19.63
CA MET A 1 -0.17 -9.00 -18.57
C MET A 1 0.87 -8.25 -17.72
N ARG A 2 1.32 -7.01 -18.04
CA ARG A 2 2.24 -6.25 -17.14
C ARG A 2 1.50 -5.57 -15.96
N ILE A 3 0.25 -5.15 -16.18
CA ILE A 3 -0.53 -4.37 -15.21
C ILE A 3 -1.03 -5.25 -14.06
N ALA A 4 -1.56 -6.45 -14.35
CA ALA A 4 -2.01 -7.40 -13.32
C ALA A 4 -0.89 -7.75 -12.32
N ALA A 5 0.30 -8.10 -12.81
CA ALA A 5 1.45 -8.41 -11.94
C ALA A 5 1.91 -7.23 -11.07
N LEU A 6 1.72 -5.99 -11.54
CA LEU A 6 2.02 -4.79 -10.73
C LEU A 6 0.95 -4.56 -9.65
N LEU A 7 -0.32 -4.82 -9.96
CA LEU A 7 -1.42 -4.75 -9.00
C LEU A 7 -1.27 -5.81 -7.90
N ASP A 8 -0.92 -7.05 -8.27
CA ASP A 8 -0.65 -8.13 -7.31
C ASP A 8 0.51 -7.77 -6.37
N LEU A 9 1.59 -7.20 -6.92
CA LEU A 9 2.73 -6.73 -6.14
C LEU A 9 2.34 -5.59 -5.19
N ALA A 10 1.57 -4.62 -5.67
CA ALA A 10 1.10 -3.48 -4.87
C ALA A 10 0.19 -3.94 -3.73
N GLY A 11 -0.74 -4.85 -4.01
CA GLY A 11 -1.65 -5.41 -3.03
C GLY A 11 -0.91 -6.22 -1.95
N ALA A 12 0.04 -7.06 -2.36
CA ALA A 12 0.88 -7.80 -1.43
C ALA A 12 1.71 -6.85 -0.53
N LYS A 13 2.29 -5.77 -1.07
CA LYS A 13 3.05 -4.79 -0.28
C LYS A 13 2.17 -4.04 0.73
N ALA A 14 0.97 -3.64 0.34
CA ALA A 14 0.02 -3.01 1.26
C ALA A 14 -0.41 -3.95 2.41
N ARG A 15 -0.59 -5.24 2.11
CA ARG A 15 -0.89 -6.27 3.11
C ARG A 15 0.29 -6.53 4.05
N VAL A 16 1.52 -6.55 3.53
CA VAL A 16 2.73 -6.77 4.34
C VAL A 16 2.92 -5.63 5.33
N VAL A 17 2.73 -4.37 4.94
CA VAL A 17 2.74 -3.22 5.87
C VAL A 17 1.74 -3.41 7.02
N GLN A 18 0.59 -4.04 6.76
CA GLN A 18 -0.40 -4.35 7.80
C GLN A 18 0.02 -5.50 8.74
N MET A 19 0.83 -6.46 8.25
CA MET A 19 1.22 -7.67 9.00
C MET A 19 2.55 -7.54 9.73
N ARG A 20 3.50 -6.80 9.16
CA ARG A 20 4.86 -6.62 9.67
C ARG A 20 5.31 -5.20 9.35
N ALA A 21 5.59 -4.43 10.40
CA ALA A 21 6.01 -3.06 10.28
C ALA A 21 7.55 -2.97 10.23
N GLU A 22 8.16 -3.49 9.17
CA GLU A 22 9.62 -3.44 8.96
C GLU A 22 10.00 -2.30 8.01
N ALA A 23 11.13 -1.66 8.25
CA ALA A 23 11.58 -0.51 7.45
C ALA A 23 11.72 -0.87 5.95
N LYS A 24 12.11 -2.11 5.63
CA LYS A 24 12.22 -2.56 4.23
C LYS A 24 10.89 -2.50 3.49
N ASP A 25 9.79 -2.89 4.14
CA ASP A 25 8.47 -2.92 3.49
C ASP A 25 7.96 -1.50 3.21
N TYR A 26 8.28 -0.55 4.10
CA TYR A 26 7.98 0.87 3.92
C TYR A 26 8.80 1.49 2.77
N LEU A 27 10.09 1.13 2.67
CA LEU A 27 10.96 1.56 1.57
C LEU A 27 10.48 1.02 0.22
N ASP A 28 10.15 -0.28 0.16
CA ASP A 28 9.64 -0.92 -1.06
C ASP A 28 8.32 -0.27 -1.52
N LEU A 29 7.40 0.00 -0.58
CA LEU A 29 6.15 0.70 -0.91
C LEU A 29 6.42 2.14 -1.38
N ALA A 30 7.28 2.88 -0.69
CA ALA A 30 7.61 4.25 -1.09
C ALA A 30 8.27 4.34 -2.48
N ALA A 31 9.10 3.36 -2.84
CA ALA A 31 9.69 3.24 -4.17
C ALA A 31 8.63 2.91 -5.24
N LEU A 32 7.67 2.02 -4.92
CA LEU A 32 6.57 1.69 -5.81
C LEU A 32 5.68 2.92 -6.11
N LEU A 33 5.42 3.74 -5.09
CA LEU A 33 4.65 4.98 -5.22
C LEU A 33 5.39 6.05 -6.03
N GLU A 34 6.72 6.10 -5.93
CA GLU A 34 7.56 7.04 -6.70
C GLU A 34 7.60 6.72 -8.19
N ASP A 35 7.54 5.43 -8.55
CA ASP A 35 7.55 4.96 -9.94
C ASP A 35 6.31 5.42 -10.75
N SER A 36 5.37 6.16 -10.13
CA SER A 36 4.20 6.83 -10.76
C SER A 36 3.22 5.88 -11.47
N ARG A 37 3.51 4.58 -11.51
CA ARG A 37 2.69 3.57 -12.20
C ARG A 37 1.52 3.09 -11.36
N ILE A 38 1.66 3.10 -10.03
CA ILE A 38 0.61 2.70 -9.08
C ILE A 38 0.65 3.63 -7.87
N GLY A 39 -0.43 4.36 -7.64
CA GLY A 39 -0.63 5.18 -6.45
C GLY A 39 -1.13 4.36 -5.26
N LEU A 40 -1.07 4.94 -4.06
CA LEU A 40 -1.54 4.31 -2.84
C LEU A 40 -3.03 3.89 -2.90
N PRO A 41 -3.96 4.69 -3.47
CA PRO A 41 -5.35 4.24 -3.64
C PRO A 41 -5.47 2.94 -4.44
N THR A 42 -4.72 2.82 -5.53
CA THR A 42 -4.70 1.62 -6.38
C THR A 42 -4.11 0.42 -5.65
N ALA A 43 -3.05 0.61 -4.86
CA ALA A 43 -2.46 -0.45 -4.04
C ALA A 43 -3.45 -0.97 -2.98
N LEU A 44 -4.19 -0.07 -2.31
CA LEU A 44 -5.23 -0.43 -1.35
C LEU A 44 -6.39 -1.15 -2.02
N ALA A 45 -6.85 -0.67 -3.16
CA ALA A 45 -7.91 -1.31 -3.92
C ALA A 45 -7.52 -2.72 -4.39
N ALA A 46 -6.28 -2.89 -4.87
CA ALA A 46 -5.74 -4.19 -5.26
C ALA A 46 -5.69 -5.15 -4.06
N ALA A 47 -5.17 -4.71 -2.91
CA ALA A 47 -5.16 -5.53 -1.69
C ALA A 47 -6.58 -5.91 -1.23
N SER A 48 -7.53 -4.97 -1.25
CA SER A 48 -8.94 -5.24 -0.94
C SER A 48 -9.54 -6.28 -1.87
N ALA A 49 -9.24 -6.21 -3.17
CA ALA A 49 -9.73 -7.16 -4.16
C ALA A 49 -9.11 -8.56 -3.99
N MET A 50 -7.85 -8.65 -3.56
CA MET A 50 -7.13 -9.91 -3.36
C MET A 50 -7.51 -10.63 -2.07
N TYR A 51 -7.65 -9.88 -0.97
CA TYR A 51 -7.79 -10.44 0.38
C TYR A 51 -9.18 -10.27 0.99
N GLY A 52 -10.08 -9.53 0.32
CA GLY A 52 -11.44 -9.30 0.77
C GLY A 52 -11.50 -8.78 2.21
N ALA A 53 -12.31 -9.43 3.04
CA ALA A 53 -12.54 -9.02 4.43
C ALA A 53 -11.31 -9.16 5.36
N GLU A 54 -10.27 -9.90 4.95
CA GLU A 54 -9.04 -10.03 5.75
C GLU A 54 -8.12 -8.80 5.66
N PHE A 55 -8.38 -7.91 4.71
CA PHE A 55 -7.65 -6.66 4.52
C PHE A 55 -8.49 -5.46 4.90
N ASN A 56 -7.92 -4.54 5.67
CA ASN A 56 -8.56 -3.29 6.03
C ASN A 56 -7.68 -2.10 5.60
N PRO A 57 -8.04 -1.38 4.53
CA PRO A 57 -7.29 -0.24 4.04
C PRO A 57 -7.00 0.82 5.11
N GLN A 58 -7.94 1.05 6.03
CA GLN A 58 -7.80 2.04 7.08
C GLN A 58 -6.71 1.67 8.09
N ILE A 59 -6.49 0.38 8.35
CA ILE A 59 -5.39 -0.10 9.21
C ILE A 59 -4.05 0.17 8.51
N THR A 60 -3.94 -0.10 7.21
CA THR A 60 -2.74 0.20 6.43
C THR A 60 -2.44 1.70 6.41
N LEU A 61 -3.45 2.55 6.21
CA LEU A 61 -3.26 4.02 6.26
C LEU A 61 -2.73 4.49 7.61
N LYS A 62 -3.27 3.95 8.72
CA LYS A 62 -2.77 4.27 10.07
C LYS A 62 -1.31 3.86 10.25
N ALA A 63 -0.94 2.66 9.84
CA ALA A 63 0.44 2.17 9.91
C ALA A 63 1.41 3.09 9.14
N LEU A 64 1.02 3.52 7.93
CA LEU A 64 1.80 4.44 7.09
C LEU A 64 1.94 5.87 7.64
N THR A 65 1.34 6.17 8.80
CA THR A 65 1.49 7.46 9.49
C THR A 65 2.17 7.34 10.86
N TYR A 66 2.58 6.14 11.26
CA TYR A 66 3.19 5.89 12.56
C TYR A 66 4.55 5.20 12.40
N PHE A 67 5.63 5.95 12.63
CA PHE A 67 7.02 5.51 12.38
C PHE A 67 7.85 5.36 13.66
N ASP A 68 7.20 5.38 14.83
CA ASP A 68 7.88 5.37 16.13
C ASP A 68 8.15 3.96 16.66
N GLU A 69 7.97 2.93 15.85
CA GLU A 69 8.22 1.54 16.20
C GLU A 69 9.51 0.99 15.58
N GLY A 70 10.22 0.15 16.34
CA GLY A 70 11.32 -0.67 15.85
C GLY A 70 12.34 0.07 14.97
N ASP A 71 12.57 -0.47 13.79
CA ASP A 71 13.48 0.06 12.78
C ASP A 71 12.86 1.18 11.93
N LEU A 72 11.54 1.41 11.97
CA LEU A 72 10.85 2.50 11.27
C LEU A 72 11.35 3.88 11.69
N ARG A 73 11.83 4.00 12.93
CA ARG A 73 12.47 5.22 13.43
C ARG A 73 13.64 5.66 12.54
N LYS A 74 14.35 4.68 11.96
CA LYS A 74 15.53 4.87 11.10
C LYS A 74 15.18 5.19 9.65
N LEU A 75 13.90 5.17 9.26
CA LEU A 75 13.50 5.53 7.91
C LEU A 75 13.93 6.98 7.60
N PRO A 76 14.47 7.24 6.39
CA PRO A 76 14.77 8.60 5.96
C PRO A 76 13.54 9.50 6.04
N GLN A 77 13.71 10.75 6.47
CA GLN A 77 12.57 11.68 6.62
C GLN A 77 11.80 11.86 5.31
N ALA A 78 12.51 11.95 4.18
CA ALA A 78 11.90 12.04 2.86
C ALA A 78 10.95 10.86 2.54
N VAL A 79 11.26 9.65 3.02
CA VAL A 79 10.40 8.48 2.86
C VAL A 79 9.14 8.61 3.71
N LYS A 80 9.29 9.02 4.98
CA LYS A 80 8.17 9.27 5.90
C LYS A 80 7.21 10.33 5.35
N ASP A 81 7.76 11.44 4.85
CA ASP A 81 6.99 12.55 4.27
C ASP A 81 6.24 12.11 3.01
N ARG A 82 6.88 11.31 2.14
CA ARG A 82 6.24 10.77 0.94
C ARG A 82 5.08 9.85 1.29
N LEU A 83 5.27 8.93 2.22
CA LEU A 83 4.20 8.03 2.67
C LEU A 83 3.05 8.81 3.31
N ALA A 84 3.34 9.78 4.18
CA ALA A 84 2.34 10.64 4.79
C ALA A 84 1.58 11.47 3.75
N SER A 85 2.27 12.00 2.73
CA SER A 85 1.65 12.73 1.63
C SER A 85 0.74 11.82 0.80
N ALA A 86 1.18 10.60 0.49
CA ALA A 86 0.38 9.62 -0.22
C ALA A 86 -0.88 9.25 0.57
N VAL A 87 -0.77 9.03 1.88
CA VAL A 87 -1.91 8.75 2.77
C VAL A 87 -2.93 9.89 2.75
N ARG A 88 -2.48 11.16 2.81
CA ARG A 88 -3.37 12.33 2.77
C ARG A 88 -4.13 12.48 1.45
N ALA A 89 -3.61 11.90 0.37
CA ALA A 89 -4.26 11.91 -0.93
C ALA A 89 -5.27 10.76 -1.12
N VAL A 90 -5.39 9.84 -0.16
CA VAL A 90 -6.35 8.74 -0.23
C VAL A 90 -7.70 9.19 0.32
N ASP A 91 -8.72 9.05 -0.52
CA ASP A 91 -10.12 9.00 -0.10
C ASP A 91 -10.58 7.53 -0.11
N LEU A 92 -10.90 7.00 1.07
CA LEU A 92 -11.31 5.60 1.24
C LEU A 92 -12.68 5.30 0.59
N ASP A 93 -13.54 6.30 0.47
CA ASP A 93 -14.86 6.16 -0.15
C ASP A 93 -14.80 6.27 -1.68
N GLN A 94 -13.62 6.63 -2.23
CA GLN A 94 -13.37 6.83 -3.66
C GLN A 94 -12.19 5.98 -4.16
N LEU A 95 -11.93 4.83 -3.53
CA LEU A 95 -10.92 3.91 -4.03
C LEU A 95 -11.29 3.40 -5.43
N PRO A 96 -10.31 3.27 -6.35
CA PRO A 96 -10.58 2.79 -7.70
C PRO A 96 -11.06 1.34 -7.68
N VAL A 97 -11.94 0.98 -8.61
CA VAL A 97 -12.34 -0.42 -8.80
C VAL A 97 -11.18 -1.15 -9.48
N VAL A 98 -10.61 -2.14 -8.79
CA VAL A 98 -9.57 -3.02 -9.33
C VAL A 98 -10.14 -4.43 -9.40
N THR A 99 -10.21 -4.99 -10.59
CA THR A 99 -10.59 -6.40 -10.81
C THR A 99 -9.32 -7.24 -10.98
N PRO A 100 -9.06 -8.26 -10.15
CA PRO A 100 -7.99 -9.19 -10.39
C PRO A 100 -8.30 -9.99 -11.67
N GLU A 101 -7.34 -10.10 -12.60
CA GLU A 101 -7.49 -11.00 -13.75
C GLU A 101 -7.53 -12.44 -13.22
N GLY A 102 -8.71 -13.07 -13.23
CA GLY A 102 -8.88 -14.46 -12.79
C GLY A 102 -9.96 -14.70 -11.74
N GLY A 103 -10.84 -13.73 -11.45
CA GLY A 103 -12.09 -14.00 -10.73
C GLY A 103 -13.01 -14.92 -11.54
N ALA A 104 -12.76 -16.22 -11.48
CA ALA A 104 -13.68 -17.22 -11.99
C ALA A 104 -15.03 -17.06 -11.29
N SER A 105 -16.06 -16.78 -12.11
CA SER A 105 -17.47 -16.94 -11.75
C SER A 105 -17.81 -18.41 -11.55
#